data_AF-A0A9D8GSH8-F1
#
_entry.id   AF-A0A9D8GSH8-F1
#
_cell.length_a   1.000
_cell.length_b   1.000
_cell.length_c   1.000
_cell.angle_alpha   90.00
_cell.angle_beta   90.00
_cell.angle_gamma   90.00
#
_symmetry.space_group_name_H-M   'P 1'
#
loop_
_entity.id
_entity.type
_entity.pdbx_description
1 polymer ?
#
loop_
_entity_poly.entity_id
_entity_poly.type
_entity_poly.pdbx_seq_one_letter_code
_entity_poly.pdbx_strand_id
1 'polypeptide(L)'
;MPNAAKYLFMVSMDVAKDKEALFNEVYDTEHVPLLLKVPGVRAVTRWKTEPAAFNIGGERKVLDGGSEPHYVAIYEIDSPAVLLTKEWAEAAEKGRWPKEVRPYTTNRRHVVRKAI
;
A
#
# COMPACT_ATOMS: atom_id res chain seq x y z
N MET A 1 24.51 -3.39 -8.09
CA MET A 1 23.33 -4.06 -7.51
C MET A 1 22.37 -4.35 -8.65
N PRO A 2 21.92 -5.59 -8.88
CA PRO A 2 21.12 -5.92 -10.05
C PRO A 2 19.69 -5.41 -9.85
N ASN A 3 19.34 -4.34 -10.57
CA ASN A 3 18.00 -3.81 -10.82
C ASN A 3 17.07 -3.64 -9.61
N ALA A 4 17.37 -2.66 -8.75
CA ALA A 4 16.38 -2.14 -7.80
C ALA A 4 15.14 -1.66 -8.59
N ALA A 5 13.93 -2.02 -8.13
CA ALA A 5 12.69 -1.54 -8.73
C ALA A 5 12.73 -0.01 -8.81
N LYS A 6 12.52 0.54 -10.01
CA LYS A 6 12.64 1.99 -10.23
C LYS A 6 11.39 2.76 -9.81
N TYR A 7 10.31 2.05 -9.50
CA TYR A 7 9.02 2.65 -9.20
C TYR A 7 8.40 2.06 -7.93
N LEU A 8 7.80 2.95 -7.15
CA LEU A 8 6.93 2.61 -6.02
C LEU A 8 5.51 3.00 -6.38
N PHE A 9 4.59 2.05 -6.40
CA PHE A 9 3.15 2.32 -6.36
C PHE A 9 2.67 2.21 -4.92
N MET A 10 2.06 3.26 -4.40
CA MET A 10 1.61 3.34 -3.02
C MET A 10 0.10 3.49 -2.98
N VAL A 11 -0.54 2.65 -2.17
CA VAL A 11 -1.97 2.69 -1.90
C VAL A 11 -2.15 2.93 -0.41
N SER A 12 -2.71 4.08 -0.06
CA SER A 12 -2.95 4.47 1.32
C SER A 12 -4.44 4.58 1.60
N MET A 13 -4.89 4.18 2.78
CA MET A 13 -6.29 4.30 3.18
C MET A 13 -6.48 4.22 4.71
N ASP A 14 -7.59 4.77 5.16
CA ASP A 14 -8.18 4.44 6.46
C ASP A 14 -9.13 3.26 6.28
N VAL A 15 -9.36 2.51 7.36
CA VAL A 15 -10.21 1.32 7.39
C VAL A 15 -11.21 1.44 8.54
N ALA A 16 -12.47 1.10 8.30
CA ALA A 16 -13.47 1.04 9.36
C ALA A 16 -12.99 0.14 10.52
N LYS A 17 -13.17 0.58 11.76
CA LYS A 17 -12.60 -0.06 12.94
C LYS A 17 -13.02 -1.53 13.10
N ASP A 18 -14.29 -1.84 12.79
CA ASP A 18 -14.83 -3.20 12.83
C ASP A 18 -14.35 -4.11 11.68
N LYS A 19 -13.66 -3.53 10.68
CA LYS A 19 -13.09 -4.22 9.52
C LYS A 19 -11.57 -4.31 9.53
N GLU A 20 -10.89 -3.69 10.51
CA GLU A 20 -9.41 -3.67 10.57
C GLU A 20 -8.81 -5.09 10.65
N ALA A 21 -9.39 -5.99 11.45
CA ALA A 21 -8.94 -7.37 11.56
C ALA A 21 -9.08 -8.13 10.22
N LEU A 22 -10.25 -8.03 9.59
CA LEU A 22 -10.52 -8.63 8.28
C LEU A 22 -9.61 -8.04 7.20
N PHE A 23 -9.40 -6.72 7.20
CA PHE A 23 -8.50 -6.03 6.30
C PHE A 23 -7.10 -6.62 6.39
N ASN A 24 -6.56 -6.77 7.60
CA ASN A 24 -5.21 -7.29 7.80
C ASN A 24 -5.10 -8.76 7.35
N GLU A 25 -6.03 -9.61 7.77
CA GLU A 25 -6.07 -11.02 7.35
C GLU A 25 -6.13 -11.16 5.82
N VAL A 26 -7.07 -10.47 5.17
CA VAL A 26 -7.26 -10.55 3.71
C VAL A 26 -6.06 -9.99 2.96
N TYR A 27 -5.45 -8.90 3.45
CA TYR A 27 -4.25 -8.37 2.82
C TYR A 27 -3.09 -9.37 2.86
N ASP A 28 -2.84 -9.96 4.02
CA ASP A 28 -1.67 -10.83 4.26
C ASP A 28 -1.82 -12.20 3.61
N THR A 29 -3.03 -12.77 3.62
CA THR A 29 -3.28 -14.14 3.17
C THR A 29 -3.74 -14.23 1.72
N GLU A 30 -4.33 -13.18 1.17
CA GLU A 30 -4.90 -13.18 -0.20
C GLU A 30 -4.35 -12.06 -1.07
N HIS A 31 -4.60 -10.79 -0.73
CA HIS A 31 -4.41 -9.68 -1.66
C HIS A 31 -2.94 -9.50 -2.06
N VAL A 32 -2.03 -9.45 -1.08
CA VAL A 32 -0.59 -9.30 -1.34
C VAL A 32 -0.01 -10.53 -2.03
N PRO A 33 -0.25 -11.77 -1.56
CA PRO A 33 0.21 -12.96 -2.27
C PRO A 33 -0.28 -13.08 -3.71
N LEU A 34 -1.48 -12.58 -4.02
CA LEU A 34 -2.01 -12.54 -5.38
C LEU A 34 -1.28 -11.51 -6.24
N LEU A 35 -1.05 -10.29 -5.73
CA LEU A 35 -0.36 -9.23 -6.48
C LEU A 35 1.13 -9.53 -6.68
N LEU A 36 1.78 -10.23 -5.75
CA LEU A 36 3.17 -10.69 -5.90
C LEU A 36 3.38 -11.69 -7.05
N LYS A 37 2.31 -12.31 -7.55
CA LYS A 37 2.37 -13.21 -8.72
C LYS A 37 2.29 -12.47 -10.06
N VAL A 38 1.95 -11.17 -10.04
CA VAL A 38 1.83 -10.36 -11.26
C VAL A 38 3.24 -10.06 -11.82
N PRO A 39 3.52 -10.39 -13.09
CA PRO A 39 4.81 -10.05 -13.70
C PRO A 39 5.10 -8.55 -13.61
N GLY A 40 6.27 -8.22 -13.07
CA GLY A 40 6.73 -6.84 -12.87
C GLY A 40 6.39 -6.24 -11.50
N VAL A 41 5.66 -6.95 -10.64
CA VAL A 41 5.61 -6.67 -9.19
C VAL A 41 6.77 -7.41 -8.52
N ARG A 42 7.62 -6.68 -7.80
CA ARG A 42 8.86 -7.20 -7.23
C ARG A 42 8.76 -7.46 -5.74
N ALA A 43 8.12 -6.55 -5.03
CA ALA A 43 7.89 -6.67 -3.59
C ALA A 43 6.63 -5.89 -3.22
N VAL A 44 6.03 -6.28 -2.11
CA VAL A 44 4.94 -5.52 -1.48
C VAL A 44 5.21 -5.47 0.01
N THR A 45 5.19 -4.27 0.58
CA THR A 45 5.29 -4.06 2.03
C THR A 45 4.08 -3.30 2.53
N ARG A 46 3.66 -3.58 3.76
CA ARG A 46 2.53 -2.92 4.41
C ARG A 46 3.05 -2.16 5.61
N TRP A 47 2.55 -0.94 5.78
CA TRP A 47 2.96 -0.01 6.81
C TRP A 47 1.73 0.52 7.51
N LYS A 48 1.89 0.80 8.80
CA LYS A 48 0.92 1.46 9.64
C LYS A 48 1.52 2.78 10.11
N THR A 49 0.74 3.84 10.07
CA THR A 49 1.13 5.14 10.61
C THR A 49 1.22 5.01 12.13
N GLU A 50 2.37 5.40 12.69
CA GLU A 50 2.66 5.34 14.12
C GLU A 50 3.01 6.74 14.62
N PRO A 51 2.45 7.19 15.76
CA PRO A 51 2.84 8.45 16.37
C PRO A 51 4.34 8.46 16.72
N ALA A 52 5.02 9.56 16.40
CA ALA A 52 6.44 9.71 16.64
C ALA A 52 6.81 11.17 16.95
N ALA A 53 8.10 11.43 17.12
CA ALA A 53 8.66 12.77 17.14
C ALA A 53 10.11 12.72 16.64
N PHE A 54 10.58 13.81 16.03
CA PHE A 54 11.97 13.94 15.61
C PHE A 54 12.50 15.34 15.93
N ASN A 55 13.82 15.45 16.09
CA ASN A 55 14.48 16.73 16.35
C ASN A 55 14.91 17.38 15.03
N ILE A 56 14.58 18.66 14.84
CA ILE A 56 14.99 19.46 13.67
C ILE A 56 15.21 20.91 14.09
N GLY A 57 16.33 21.51 13.68
CA GLY A 57 16.64 22.90 14.01
C GLY A 57 16.77 23.20 15.51
N GLY A 58 17.07 22.18 16.34
CA GLY A 58 17.12 22.32 17.80
C GLY A 58 15.77 22.17 18.50
N GLU A 59 14.67 21.96 17.77
CA GLU A 59 13.34 21.78 18.30
C GLU A 59 12.82 20.35 18.11
N ARG A 60 11.97 19.89 19.04
CA ARG A 60 11.26 18.61 18.92
C ARG A 60 9.96 18.81 18.15
N LYS A 61 9.85 18.19 16.98
CA LYS A 61 8.63 18.17 16.17
C LYS A 61 7.88 16.86 16.34
N VAL A 62 6.60 16.96 16.72
CA VAL A 62 5.69 15.81 16.83
C VAL A 62 5.24 15.37 15.44
N LEU A 63 5.15 14.06 15.25
CA LEU A 63 4.62 13.39 14.07
C LEU A 63 3.37 12.61 14.53
N ASP A 64 2.22 13.25 14.51
CA ASP A 64 0.94 12.64 14.92
C ASP A 64 0.20 11.95 13.75
N GLY A 65 0.82 11.93 12.56
CA GLY A 65 0.22 11.42 11.33
C GLY A 65 -0.75 12.40 10.66
N GLY A 66 -1.21 13.46 11.34
CA GLY A 66 -2.11 14.46 10.79
C GLY A 66 -3.33 13.85 10.08
N SER A 67 -3.55 14.25 8.82
CA SER A 67 -4.60 13.70 7.95
C SER A 67 -4.11 12.58 7.03
N GLU A 68 -2.90 12.06 7.25
CA GLU A 68 -2.39 10.92 6.49
C GLU A 68 -3.19 9.65 6.79
N PRO A 69 -3.40 8.79 5.79
CA PRO A 69 -4.13 7.55 6.02
C PRO A 69 -3.36 6.62 6.97
N HIS A 70 -4.10 5.85 7.76
CA HIS A 70 -3.53 4.98 8.79
C HIS A 70 -2.72 3.80 8.22
N TYR A 71 -3.08 3.31 7.03
CA TYR A 71 -2.41 2.21 6.36
C TYR A 71 -1.84 2.62 5.01
N VAL A 72 -0.68 2.05 4.67
CA VAL A 72 -0.05 2.18 3.35
C VAL A 72 0.46 0.82 2.88
N ALA A 73 0.08 0.42 1.67
CA ALA A 73 0.71 -0.69 0.95
C ALA A 73 1.63 -0.10 -0.14
N ILE A 74 2.90 -0.51 -0.14
CA ILE A 74 3.92 -0.07 -1.08
C ILE A 74 4.30 -1.25 -1.98
N TYR A 75 4.04 -1.11 -3.27
CA TYR A 75 4.36 -2.05 -4.32
C TYR A 75 5.60 -1.56 -5.05
N GLU A 76 6.67 -2.35 -5.02
CA GLU A 76 7.83 -2.15 -5.88
C GLU A 76 7.53 -2.74 -7.26
N ILE A 77 7.55 -1.91 -8.30
CA ILE A 77 7.21 -2.33 -9.66
C ILE A 77 8.28 -1.91 -10.68
N ASP A 78 8.40 -2.69 -11.75
CA ASP A 78 9.37 -2.42 -12.83
C ASP A 78 9.04 -1.14 -13.60
N SER A 79 7.74 -0.88 -13.82
CA SER A 79 7.25 0.30 -14.52
C SER A 79 5.77 0.57 -14.19
N PRO A 80 5.27 1.81 -14.37
CA PRO A 80 3.85 2.11 -14.19
C PRO A 80 2.92 1.31 -15.12
N ALA A 81 3.43 0.81 -16.25
CA ALA A 81 2.64 0.02 -17.20
C ALA A 81 2.14 -1.31 -16.59
N VAL A 82 2.79 -1.84 -15.55
CA VAL A 82 2.35 -3.04 -14.82
C VAL A 82 0.91 -2.86 -14.30
N LEU A 83 0.56 -1.65 -13.86
CA LEU A 83 -0.76 -1.35 -13.28
C LEU A 83 -1.91 -1.38 -14.32
N LEU A 84 -1.58 -1.38 -15.62
CA LEU A 84 -2.53 -1.43 -16.73
C LEU A 84 -2.64 -2.83 -17.35
N THR A 85 -1.87 -3.80 -16.84
CA THR A 85 -1.88 -5.16 -17.35
C THR A 85 -3.16 -5.90 -16.96
N LYS A 86 -3.52 -6.91 -17.76
CA LYS A 86 -4.68 -7.77 -17.46
C LYS A 86 -4.45 -8.55 -16.16
N GLU A 87 -3.22 -9.01 -15.95
CA GLU A 87 -2.79 -9.75 -14.78
C GLU A 87 -2.97 -8.93 -13.50
N TRP A 88 -2.61 -7.65 -13.53
CA TRP A 88 -2.86 -6.74 -12.41
C TRP A 88 -4.35 -6.56 -12.14
N ALA A 89 -5.15 -6.26 -13.18
CA ALA A 89 -6.58 -6.04 -13.04
C ALA A 89 -7.30 -7.27 -12.47
N GLU A 90 -6.94 -8.47 -12.95
CA GLU A 90 -7.49 -9.73 -12.44
C GLU A 90 -7.05 -10.02 -11.01
N ALA A 91 -5.77 -9.84 -10.68
CA ALA A 91 -5.26 -10.11 -9.34
C ALA A 91 -5.83 -9.14 -8.29
N ALA A 92 -5.95 -7.85 -8.62
CA ALA A 92 -6.47 -6.83 -7.72
C ALA A 92 -7.97 -7.03 -7.40
N GLU A 93 -8.73 -7.63 -8.32
CA GLU A 93 -10.16 -7.92 -8.15
C GLU A 93 -10.44 -9.37 -7.69
N LYS A 94 -9.41 -10.14 -7.32
CA LYS A 94 -9.57 -11.52 -6.83
C LYS A 94 -9.64 -11.58 -5.30
N GLY A 95 -10.33 -12.61 -4.80
CA GLY A 95 -10.47 -12.87 -3.37
C GLY A 95 -11.51 -11.97 -2.70
N ARG A 96 -11.40 -11.84 -1.37
CA ARG A 96 -12.38 -11.10 -0.56
C ARG A 96 -12.22 -9.58 -0.62
N TRP A 97 -11.05 -9.09 -1.00
CA TRP A 97 -10.72 -7.66 -1.00
C TRP A 97 -11.80 -6.76 -1.64
N PRO A 98 -12.27 -6.99 -2.88
CA PRO A 98 -13.15 -6.04 -3.57
C PRO A 98 -14.54 -5.89 -2.97
N LYS A 99 -15.04 -6.96 -2.34
CA LYS A 99 -16.42 -7.06 -1.84
C LYS A 99 -16.53 -6.89 -0.33
N GLU A 100 -15.55 -7.39 0.41
CA GLU A 100 -15.62 -7.47 1.87
C GLU A 100 -14.73 -6.46 2.59
N VAL A 101 -13.75 -5.86 1.89
CA VAL A 101 -12.80 -4.92 2.50
C VAL A 101 -12.86 -3.54 1.85
N ARG A 102 -12.68 -3.45 0.53
CA ARG A 102 -12.62 -2.18 -0.22
C ARG A 102 -13.79 -1.23 0.07
N PRO A 103 -15.06 -1.67 0.19
CA PRO A 103 -16.19 -0.78 0.50
C PRO A 103 -16.10 -0.08 1.86
N TYR A 104 -15.25 -0.59 2.77
CA TYR A 104 -15.07 -0.07 4.13
C TYR A 104 -13.77 0.71 4.30
N THR A 105 -13.20 1.20 3.19
CA THR A 105 -11.99 2.03 3.17
C THR A 105 -12.33 3.49 2.86
N THR A 106 -11.62 4.43 3.48
CA THR A 106 -11.78 5.89 3.27
C THR A 106 -10.40 6.55 3.14
N ASN A 107 -10.35 7.86 2.86
CA ASN A 107 -9.10 8.63 2.68
C ASN A 107 -8.13 7.95 1.69
N ARG A 108 -8.68 7.34 0.63
CA ARG A 108 -7.92 6.48 -0.26
C ARG A 108 -7.07 7.31 -1.21
N ARG A 109 -5.76 7.01 -1.25
CA ARG A 109 -4.78 7.70 -2.10
C ARG A 109 -4.00 6.69 -2.93
N HIS A 110 -3.68 7.09 -4.16
CA HIS A 110 -2.83 6.34 -5.08
C HIS A 110 -1.70 7.24 -5.56
N VAL A 111 -0.47 6.80 -5.38
CA VAL A 111 0.71 7.56 -5.79
C VAL A 111 1.70 6.62 -6.46
N VAL A 112 2.21 7.01 -7.61
CA VAL A 112 3.38 6.37 -8.23
C VAL A 112 4.58 7.31 -8.08
N ARG A 113 5.70 6.81 -7.58
CA ARG A 113 6.98 7.52 -7.52
C ARG A 113 8.04 6.78 -8.31
N LYS A 114 8.98 7.53 -8.88
CA LYS A 114 10.16 7.01 -9.57
C LYS A 114 11.40 7.36 -8.74
N ALA A 115 12.30 6.40 -8.53
CA ALA A 115 13.63 6.66 -7.99
C ALA A 115 14.46 7.47 -9.01
N ILE A 116 15.22 8.47 -8.53
CA ILE A 116 16.11 9.32 -9.34
C ILE A 116 17.57 9.01 -9.08
#